data_AF-Q2IA79-F1
#
_entry.id   AF-Q2IA79-F1
#
_cell.length_a   1.000
_cell.length_b   1.000
_cell.length_c   1.000
_cell.angle_alpha   90.00
_cell.angle_beta   90.00
_cell.angle_gamma   90.00
#
_symmetry.space_group_name_H-M   'P 1'
#
loop_
_entity.id
_entity.type
_entity.pdbx_description
1 polymer ?
#
loop_
_entity_poly.entity_id
_entity_poly.type
_entity_poly.pdbx_seq_one_letter_code
_entity_poly.pdbx_strand_id
1 'polypeptide(L)'
;GGAVRKAEQIVAALGSKGKLLQQFENSDNPKIHRETTGPEIWADTDGSLDIFVAGVGTGGTLTGCAQYIKPLKPEVKFVGLEPVSSPVLSGGKHQGPHKIQGIGAGFIPGNVDLSMIDEVMQISDDDAIATARELAAHEGLMCGISSGASVFAAKQLAKRPENKGKTIVCIIPSFGERYLSTILYANLWEEAAAQTAEPLD
;
A
#
# COMPACT_ATOMS: atom_id res chain seq x y z
N GLY A 1 -1.81 14.42 15.09
CA GLY A 1 -0.62 13.91 15.80
C GLY A 1 0.36 15.03 16.15
N GLY A 2 1.39 14.76 16.95
CA GLY A 2 2.38 15.77 17.38
C GLY A 2 3.15 16.43 16.23
N ALA A 3 3.58 15.64 15.24
CA ALA A 3 4.26 16.16 14.05
C ALA A 3 3.37 17.08 13.20
N VAL A 4 2.09 16.75 13.03
CA VAL A 4 1.11 17.60 12.31
C VAL A 4 0.98 18.96 12.97
N ARG A 5 0.77 19.00 14.30
CA ARG A 5 0.71 20.25 15.05
C ARG A 5 1.99 21.07 14.92
N LYS A 6 3.15 20.41 14.91
CA LYS A 6 4.43 21.10 14.73
C LYS A 6 4.57 21.69 13.33
N ALA A 7 4.12 20.98 12.29
CA ALA A 7 4.10 21.47 10.92
C ALA A 7 3.17 22.69 10.77
N GLU A 8 1.99 22.66 11.38
CA GLU A 8 1.06 23.79 11.43
C GLU A 8 1.70 25.02 12.09
N GLN A 9 2.37 24.84 13.24
CA GLN A 9 3.11 25.91 13.92
C GLN A 9 4.22 26.50 13.06
N ILE A 10 4.99 25.65 12.35
CA ILE A 10 6.06 26.10 11.44
C ILE A 10 5.47 26.94 10.32
N VAL A 11 4.40 26.49 9.67
CA VAL A 11 3.76 27.23 8.57
C VAL A 11 3.16 28.55 9.08
N ALA A 12 2.51 28.54 10.24
CA ALA A 12 1.98 29.76 10.87
C ALA A 12 3.10 30.79 11.15
N ALA A 13 4.27 30.34 11.62
CA ALA A 13 5.41 31.21 11.88
C ALA A 13 6.07 31.76 10.60
N LEU A 14 6.07 30.99 9.51
CA LEU A 14 6.63 31.39 8.22
C LEU A 14 5.71 32.33 7.42
N GLY A 15 4.42 32.41 7.77
CA GLY A 15 3.43 33.22 7.06
C GLY A 15 3.36 32.83 5.58
N SER A 16 3.41 33.82 4.69
CA SER A 16 3.35 33.62 3.23
C SER A 16 4.51 32.82 2.63
N LYS A 17 5.59 32.58 3.41
CA LYS A 17 6.74 31.77 2.98
C LYS A 17 6.57 30.27 3.25
N GLY A 18 5.54 29.89 4.01
CA GLY A 18 5.25 28.49 4.35
C GLY A 18 4.00 27.99 3.64
N LYS A 19 4.04 26.74 3.17
CA LYS A 19 2.85 26.04 2.62
C LYS A 19 2.82 24.60 3.11
N LEU A 20 1.68 24.19 3.68
CA LEU A 20 1.44 22.80 4.05
C LEU A 20 0.74 22.07 2.89
N LEU A 21 1.32 20.98 2.39
CA LEU A 21 0.78 20.26 1.24
C LEU A 21 -0.38 19.32 1.57
N GLN A 22 -0.51 18.89 2.83
CA GLN A 22 -1.65 18.14 3.36
C GLN A 22 -2.01 16.87 2.57
N GLN A 23 -1.07 15.91 2.47
CA GLN A 23 -1.23 14.70 1.63
C GLN A 23 -2.48 13.84 1.90
N PHE A 24 -3.13 13.97 3.05
CA PHE A 24 -4.35 13.23 3.41
C PHE A 24 -5.65 13.91 2.93
N GLU A 25 -5.58 15.20 2.60
CA GLU A 25 -6.75 16.04 2.25
C GLU A 25 -6.62 16.69 0.86
N ASN A 26 -5.41 16.80 0.34
CA ASN A 26 -5.16 17.49 -0.92
C ASN A 26 -5.59 16.61 -2.10
N SER A 27 -6.58 17.11 -2.85
CA SER A 27 -7.16 16.46 -4.04
C SER A 27 -6.16 16.22 -5.17
N ASP A 28 -5.02 16.92 -5.19
CA ASP A 28 -3.95 16.66 -6.16
C ASP A 28 -3.36 15.25 -6.00
N ASN A 29 -3.44 14.65 -4.82
CA ASN A 29 -2.98 13.29 -4.55
C ASN A 29 -3.80 12.22 -5.31
N PRO A 30 -5.13 12.09 -5.14
CA PRO A 30 -5.91 11.18 -5.98
C PRO A 30 -5.92 11.60 -7.46
N LYS A 31 -5.85 12.91 -7.75
CA LYS A 31 -5.85 13.42 -9.12
C LYS A 31 -4.69 12.85 -9.94
N ILE A 32 -3.46 12.83 -9.42
CA ILE A 32 -2.33 12.32 -10.20
C ILE A 32 -2.52 10.84 -10.56
N HIS A 33 -3.02 10.02 -9.64
CA HIS A 33 -3.29 8.61 -9.91
C HIS A 33 -4.44 8.41 -10.90
N ARG A 34 -5.42 9.31 -10.94
CA ARG A 34 -6.47 9.32 -11.97
C ARG A 34 -5.93 9.71 -13.36
N GLU A 35 -4.93 10.58 -13.40
CA GLU A 35 -4.36 11.12 -14.65
C GLU A 35 -3.20 10.29 -15.19
N THR A 36 -2.57 9.43 -14.36
CA THR A 36 -1.43 8.60 -14.77
C THR A 36 -1.61 7.14 -14.42
N THR A 37 -1.62 6.78 -13.13
CA THR A 37 -1.57 5.37 -12.69
C THR A 37 -2.76 4.54 -13.18
N GLY A 38 -3.99 5.07 -13.10
CA GLY A 38 -5.19 4.42 -13.62
C GLY A 38 -5.12 4.21 -15.15
N PRO A 39 -4.84 5.26 -15.94
CA PRO A 39 -4.61 5.15 -17.39
C PRO A 39 -3.53 4.15 -17.78
N GLU A 40 -2.39 4.14 -17.11
CA GLU A 40 -1.28 3.21 -17.35
C GLU A 40 -1.74 1.76 -17.16
N ILE A 41 -2.37 1.44 -16.02
CA ILE A 41 -2.89 0.10 -15.76
C ILE A 41 -3.94 -0.30 -16.81
N TRP A 42 -4.84 0.61 -17.18
CA TRP A 42 -5.87 0.32 -18.17
C TRP A 42 -5.28 0.01 -19.54
N ALA A 43 -4.29 0.81 -19.98
CA ALA A 43 -3.59 0.62 -21.24
C ALA A 43 -2.76 -0.69 -21.22
N ASP A 44 -1.96 -0.91 -20.19
CA ASP A 44 -1.06 -2.06 -20.10
C ASP A 44 -1.79 -3.40 -19.91
N THR A 45 -3.07 -3.35 -19.49
CA THR A 45 -3.93 -4.53 -19.43
C THR A 45 -4.84 -4.68 -20.65
N ASP A 46 -4.78 -3.79 -21.64
CA ASP A 46 -5.71 -3.73 -22.77
C ASP A 46 -7.19 -3.75 -22.32
N GLY A 47 -7.49 -3.11 -21.19
CA GLY A 47 -8.82 -3.11 -20.57
C GLY A 47 -9.28 -4.44 -19.94
N SER A 48 -8.39 -5.44 -19.86
CA SER A 48 -8.70 -6.77 -19.31
C SER A 48 -8.68 -6.83 -17.77
N LEU A 49 -8.34 -5.74 -17.08
CA LEU A 49 -8.38 -5.67 -15.61
C LEU A 49 -9.75 -6.08 -15.06
N ASP A 50 -9.76 -6.94 -14.03
CA ASP A 50 -10.98 -7.32 -13.31
C ASP A 50 -10.93 -6.95 -11.83
N ILE A 51 -9.74 -6.97 -11.22
CA ILE A 51 -9.56 -6.66 -9.80
C ILE A 51 -8.30 -5.80 -9.61
N PHE A 52 -8.47 -4.65 -8.96
CA PHE A 52 -7.37 -3.79 -8.54
C PHE A 52 -7.18 -3.87 -7.02
N VAL A 53 -5.95 -4.08 -6.57
CA VAL A 53 -5.60 -4.25 -5.15
C VAL A 53 -4.57 -3.21 -4.74
N ALA A 54 -4.88 -2.42 -3.72
CA ALA A 54 -3.93 -1.46 -3.16
C ALA A 54 -4.13 -1.25 -1.66
N GLY A 55 -3.01 -1.16 -0.94
CA GLY A 55 -3.03 -0.74 0.45
C GLY A 55 -3.36 0.74 0.62
N VAL A 56 -4.11 1.06 1.67
CA VAL A 56 -4.62 2.41 1.89
C VAL A 56 -3.82 3.13 2.97
N GLY A 57 -2.95 4.04 2.52
CA GLY A 57 -2.28 5.04 3.35
C GLY A 57 -3.03 6.36 3.32
N THR A 58 -2.74 7.19 2.32
CA THR A 58 -3.50 8.43 2.06
C THR A 58 -4.81 8.22 1.30
N GLY A 59 -4.97 7.06 0.64
CA GLY A 59 -6.13 6.76 -0.21
C GLY A 59 -6.01 7.16 -1.67
N GLY A 60 -5.06 8.04 -2.01
CA GLY A 60 -4.98 8.65 -3.33
C GLY A 60 -4.85 7.65 -4.48
N THR A 61 -4.01 6.63 -4.33
CA THR A 61 -3.80 5.61 -5.37
C THR A 61 -5.09 4.86 -5.70
N LEU A 62 -5.76 4.31 -4.69
CA LEU A 62 -6.99 3.54 -4.90
C LEU A 62 -8.09 4.45 -5.48
N THR A 63 -8.33 5.59 -4.85
CA THR A 63 -9.38 6.52 -5.28
C THR A 63 -9.14 7.07 -6.69
N GLY A 64 -7.91 7.49 -7.01
CA GLY A 64 -7.57 8.00 -8.33
C GLY A 64 -7.72 6.95 -9.43
N CYS A 65 -7.18 5.75 -9.23
CA CYS A 65 -7.33 4.65 -10.19
C CYS A 65 -8.80 4.26 -10.38
N ALA A 66 -9.59 4.18 -9.30
CA ALA A 66 -11.01 3.85 -9.38
C ALA A 66 -11.81 4.89 -10.15
N GLN A 67 -11.57 6.18 -9.89
CA GLN A 67 -12.23 7.28 -10.58
C GLN A 67 -11.96 7.28 -12.10
N TYR A 68 -10.81 6.76 -12.54
CA TYR A 68 -10.51 6.60 -13.96
C TYR A 68 -11.15 5.33 -14.54
N ILE A 69 -10.97 4.19 -13.87
CA ILE A 69 -11.27 2.86 -14.43
C ILE A 69 -12.76 2.51 -14.32
N LYS A 70 -13.43 2.79 -13.20
CA LYS A 70 -14.84 2.40 -13.01
C LYS A 70 -15.79 2.98 -14.06
N PRO A 71 -15.63 4.24 -14.54
CA PRO A 71 -16.43 4.74 -15.66
C PRO A 71 -16.25 3.98 -16.98
N LEU A 72 -15.08 3.35 -17.18
CA LEU A 72 -14.77 2.56 -18.38
C LEU A 72 -15.28 1.12 -18.25
N LYS A 73 -15.16 0.54 -17.06
CA LYS A 73 -15.55 -0.83 -16.74
C LYS A 73 -16.09 -0.93 -15.30
N PRO A 74 -17.40 -0.69 -15.07
CA PRO A 74 -17.99 -0.62 -13.73
C PRO A 74 -17.88 -1.89 -12.90
N GLU A 75 -17.69 -3.04 -13.56
CA GLU A 75 -17.54 -4.35 -12.92
C GLU A 75 -16.16 -4.61 -12.31
N VAL A 76 -15.16 -3.75 -12.58
CA VAL A 76 -13.83 -3.87 -11.96
C VAL A 76 -13.95 -3.68 -10.46
N LYS A 77 -13.47 -4.66 -9.70
CA LYS A 77 -13.47 -4.62 -8.24
C LYS A 77 -12.23 -3.90 -7.73
N PHE A 78 -12.42 -2.93 -6.85
CA PHE A 78 -11.36 -2.24 -6.13
C PHE A 78 -11.30 -2.73 -4.70
N VAL A 79 -10.17 -3.34 -4.34
CA VAL A 79 -9.92 -3.93 -3.02
C VAL A 79 -8.90 -3.09 -2.27
N GLY A 80 -9.35 -2.47 -1.17
CA GLY A 80 -8.50 -1.72 -0.25
C GLY A 80 -7.87 -2.63 0.80
N LEU A 81 -6.62 -2.39 1.18
CA LEU A 81 -5.95 -3.13 2.25
C LEU A 81 -5.66 -2.27 3.46
N GLU A 82 -5.84 -2.87 4.64
CA GLU A 82 -5.48 -2.28 5.92
C GLU A 82 -4.89 -3.31 6.88
N PRO A 83 -4.15 -2.89 7.92
CA PRO A 83 -3.63 -3.81 8.94
C PRO A 83 -4.75 -4.35 9.84
N VAL A 84 -4.70 -5.64 10.19
CA VAL A 84 -5.63 -6.27 11.17
C VAL A 84 -5.64 -5.54 12.52
N SER A 85 -4.49 -5.01 12.95
CA SER A 85 -4.39 -4.29 14.23
C SER A 85 -4.88 -2.85 14.17
N SER A 86 -5.19 -2.30 12.99
CA SER A 86 -5.78 -0.95 12.86
C SER A 86 -6.83 -0.87 11.74
N PRO A 87 -7.96 -1.61 11.82
CA PRO A 87 -8.88 -1.80 10.71
C PRO A 87 -9.97 -0.72 10.64
N VAL A 88 -9.56 0.52 10.37
CA VAL A 88 -10.44 1.69 10.40
C VAL A 88 -11.42 1.72 9.21
N LEU A 89 -10.99 1.29 8.02
CA LEU A 89 -11.81 1.26 6.81
C LEU A 89 -12.92 0.22 6.91
N SER A 90 -12.66 -0.91 7.57
CA SER A 90 -13.68 -1.93 7.85
C SER A 90 -14.65 -1.56 8.99
N GLY A 91 -14.53 -0.36 9.56
CA GLY A 91 -15.35 0.09 10.70
C GLY A 91 -14.91 -0.48 12.06
N GLY A 92 -13.70 -1.03 12.15
CA GLY A 92 -13.11 -1.46 13.41
C GLY A 92 -12.85 -0.28 14.35
N LYS A 93 -12.93 -0.56 15.66
CA LYS A 93 -12.81 0.46 16.70
C LYS A 93 -11.41 0.58 17.31
N HIS A 94 -10.53 -0.37 17.04
CA HIS A 94 -9.16 -0.38 17.56
C HIS A 94 -8.16 0.19 16.56
N GLN A 95 -7.21 0.98 17.06
CA GLN A 95 -6.12 1.58 16.32
C GLN A 95 -4.83 1.18 17.03
N GLY A 96 -4.35 -0.01 16.71
CA GLY A 96 -3.15 -0.60 17.29
C GLY A 96 -1.90 -0.31 16.46
N PRO A 97 -0.71 -0.41 17.08
CA PRO A 97 0.55 -0.41 16.32
C PRO A 97 0.57 -1.58 15.32
N HIS A 98 1.21 -1.34 14.18
CA HIS A 98 1.43 -2.34 13.14
C HIS A 98 2.77 -2.10 12.44
N LYS A 99 3.24 -3.10 11.70
CA LYS A 99 4.54 -3.09 11.00
C LYS A 99 4.40 -2.84 9.49
N ILE A 100 3.19 -2.87 8.93
CA ILE A 100 2.96 -2.58 7.50
C ILE A 100 3.15 -1.08 7.20
N GLN A 101 4.39 -0.66 7.00
CA GLN A 101 4.73 0.75 6.74
C GLN A 101 4.12 1.26 5.42
N GLY A 102 3.45 2.40 5.48
CA GLY A 102 2.86 3.10 4.34
C GLY A 102 1.34 3.00 4.23
N ILE A 103 0.70 2.10 4.99
CA ILE A 103 -0.78 1.95 5.03
C ILE A 103 -1.27 2.05 6.47
N GLY A 104 -2.59 2.06 6.69
CA GLY A 104 -3.16 1.98 8.05
C GLY A 104 -2.92 3.22 8.90
N ALA A 105 -3.24 4.41 8.38
CA ALA A 105 -2.94 5.69 9.04
C ALA A 105 -3.62 5.91 10.42
N GLY A 106 -4.48 4.99 10.87
CA GLY A 106 -5.23 5.11 12.13
C GLY A 106 -6.44 6.05 12.04
N PHE A 107 -6.82 6.51 10.85
CA PHE A 107 -8.04 7.26 10.57
C PHE A 107 -8.41 7.08 9.09
N ILE A 108 -9.59 7.53 8.67
CA ILE A 108 -9.99 7.56 7.25
C ILE A 108 -9.55 8.92 6.68
N PRO A 109 -8.57 8.98 5.76
CA PRO A 109 -8.16 10.23 5.10
C PRO A 109 -9.29 10.86 4.28
N GLY A 110 -9.32 12.20 4.18
CA GLY A 110 -10.26 12.91 3.29
C GLY A 110 -10.09 12.57 1.80
N ASN A 111 -8.92 12.08 1.41
CA ASN A 111 -8.65 11.59 0.05
C ASN A 111 -9.24 10.21 -0.28
N VAL A 112 -9.74 9.45 0.71
CA VAL A 112 -10.39 8.15 0.46
C VAL A 112 -11.85 8.36 0.09
N ASP A 113 -12.21 7.95 -1.12
CA ASP A 113 -13.60 7.76 -1.53
C ASP A 113 -14.04 6.32 -1.24
N LEU A 114 -14.73 6.11 -0.12
CA LEU A 114 -15.20 4.77 0.30
C LEU A 114 -16.20 4.17 -0.68
N SER A 115 -16.94 4.99 -1.46
CA SER A 115 -17.89 4.48 -2.46
C SER A 115 -17.20 3.79 -3.64
N MET A 116 -15.90 4.03 -3.81
CA MET A 116 -15.08 3.40 -4.85
C MET A 116 -14.51 2.05 -4.43
N ILE A 117 -14.59 1.67 -3.15
CA ILE A 117 -14.04 0.41 -2.62
C ILE A 117 -15.13 -0.66 -2.57
N ASP A 118 -14.91 -1.79 -3.24
CA ASP A 118 -15.86 -2.91 -3.25
C ASP A 118 -15.61 -3.91 -2.11
N GLU A 119 -14.36 -4.01 -1.65
CA GLU A 119 -13.95 -4.87 -0.54
C GLU A 119 -12.77 -4.25 0.21
N VAL A 120 -12.75 -4.42 1.54
CA VAL A 120 -11.55 -4.14 2.36
C VAL A 120 -11.03 -5.45 2.92
N MET A 121 -9.76 -5.77 2.65
CA MET A 121 -9.09 -6.93 3.23
C MET A 121 -8.14 -6.49 4.34
N GLN A 122 -8.25 -7.16 5.50
CA GLN A 122 -7.34 -6.97 6.61
C GLN A 122 -6.15 -7.91 6.49
N ILE A 123 -4.94 -7.36 6.57
CA ILE A 123 -3.70 -8.10 6.38
C ILE A 123 -2.90 -8.09 7.69
N SER A 124 -2.38 -9.26 8.08
CA SER A 124 -1.50 -9.37 9.24
C SER A 124 -0.09 -8.88 8.91
N ASP A 125 0.64 -8.41 9.92
CA ASP A 125 2.04 -8.04 9.76
C ASP A 125 2.88 -9.23 9.25
N ASP A 126 2.62 -10.43 9.78
CA ASP A 126 3.39 -11.64 9.47
C ASP A 126 3.17 -12.09 8.03
N ASP A 127 1.93 -12.08 7.54
CA ASP A 127 1.61 -12.42 6.14
C ASP A 127 2.28 -11.44 5.16
N ALA A 128 2.27 -10.15 5.49
CA ALA A 128 2.87 -9.11 4.66
C ALA A 128 4.40 -9.26 4.61
N ILE A 129 5.05 -9.46 5.77
CA ILE A 129 6.51 -9.64 5.87
C ILE A 129 6.95 -10.94 5.17
N ALA A 130 6.26 -12.05 5.42
CA ALA A 130 6.57 -13.33 4.80
C ALA A 130 6.48 -13.24 3.28
N THR A 131 5.39 -12.65 2.76
CA THR A 131 5.20 -12.49 1.31
C THR A 131 6.24 -11.57 0.68
N ALA A 132 6.62 -10.46 1.34
CA ALA A 132 7.68 -9.59 0.84
C ALA A 132 9.04 -10.30 0.73
N ARG A 133 9.35 -11.20 1.67
CA ARG A 133 10.56 -12.05 1.63
C ARG A 133 10.47 -13.11 0.53
N GLU A 134 9.31 -13.76 0.37
CA GLU A 134 9.06 -14.71 -0.72
C GLU A 134 9.29 -14.06 -2.10
N LEU A 135 8.80 -12.83 -2.30
CA LEU A 135 8.99 -12.08 -3.54
C LEU A 135 10.47 -11.83 -3.85
N ALA A 136 11.27 -11.46 -2.85
CA ALA A 136 12.70 -11.29 -3.05
C ALA A 136 13.41 -12.62 -3.36
N ALA A 137 13.03 -13.70 -2.65
CA ALA A 137 13.69 -15.00 -2.75
C ALA A 137 13.34 -15.78 -4.03
N HIS A 138 12.09 -15.67 -4.51
CA HIS A 138 11.57 -16.51 -5.60
C HIS A 138 11.32 -15.74 -6.89
N GLU A 139 11.00 -14.45 -6.81
CA GLU A 139 10.66 -13.62 -7.98
C GLU A 139 11.75 -12.59 -8.30
N GLY A 140 12.79 -12.46 -7.46
CA GLY A 140 13.81 -11.43 -7.59
C GLY A 140 13.28 -10.01 -7.36
N LEU A 141 12.11 -9.87 -6.73
CA LEU A 141 11.44 -8.60 -6.48
C LEU A 141 11.68 -8.11 -5.05
N MET A 142 12.74 -7.32 -4.87
CA MET A 142 13.06 -6.71 -3.58
C MET A 142 12.13 -5.53 -3.27
N CYS A 143 11.16 -5.72 -2.38
CA CYS A 143 10.09 -4.75 -2.13
C CYS A 143 9.78 -4.51 -0.64
N GLY A 144 9.04 -3.45 -0.32
CA GLY A 144 8.63 -3.11 1.04
C GLY A 144 7.49 -3.98 1.60
N ILE A 145 7.21 -3.85 2.90
CA ILE A 145 6.20 -4.66 3.62
C ILE A 145 4.79 -4.45 3.03
N SER A 146 4.43 -3.23 2.61
CA SER A 146 3.13 -2.94 1.98
C SER A 146 2.97 -3.57 0.59
N SER A 147 4.07 -3.81 -0.13
CA SER A 147 4.06 -4.61 -1.36
C SER A 147 3.74 -6.07 -1.05
N GLY A 148 4.35 -6.64 -0.01
CA GLY A 148 4.03 -7.98 0.48
C GLY A 148 2.56 -8.14 0.86
N ALA A 149 1.98 -7.14 1.54
CA ALA A 149 0.55 -7.12 1.83
C ALA A 149 -0.33 -7.13 0.55
N SER A 150 0.07 -6.35 -0.46
CA SER A 150 -0.65 -6.24 -1.74
C SER A 150 -0.64 -7.55 -2.52
N VAL A 151 0.53 -8.19 -2.62
CA VAL A 151 0.68 -9.47 -3.31
C VAL A 151 0.00 -10.61 -2.52
N PHE A 152 0.08 -10.59 -1.18
CA PHE A 152 -0.62 -11.57 -0.35
C PHE A 152 -2.13 -11.53 -0.62
N ALA A 153 -2.72 -10.33 -0.57
CA ALA A 153 -4.14 -10.15 -0.86
C ALA A 153 -4.51 -10.62 -2.28
N ALA A 154 -3.70 -10.28 -3.28
CA ALA A 154 -3.89 -10.75 -4.65
C ALA A 154 -3.85 -12.29 -4.75
N LYS A 155 -2.89 -12.96 -4.07
CA LYS A 155 -2.82 -14.43 -3.97
C LYS A 155 -4.08 -15.02 -3.34
N GLN A 156 -4.63 -14.39 -2.29
CA GLN A 156 -5.87 -14.89 -1.66
C GLN A 156 -7.09 -14.68 -2.56
N LEU A 157 -7.19 -13.53 -3.25
CA LEU A 157 -8.26 -13.26 -4.21
C LEU A 157 -8.22 -14.24 -5.40
N ALA A 158 -7.03 -14.57 -5.91
CA ALA A 158 -6.85 -15.50 -7.02
C ALA A 158 -7.26 -16.94 -6.67
N LYS A 159 -7.23 -17.33 -5.39
CA LYS A 159 -7.69 -18.65 -4.93
C LYS A 159 -9.22 -18.79 -4.91
N ARG A 160 -9.97 -17.67 -4.96
CA ARG A 160 -11.44 -17.71 -4.93
C ARG A 160 -11.99 -18.26 -6.25
N PRO A 161 -12.89 -19.25 -6.25
CA PRO A 161 -13.40 -19.87 -7.47
C PRO A 161 -13.98 -18.88 -8.49
N GLU A 162 -14.68 -17.84 -8.00
CA GLU A 162 -15.28 -16.79 -8.82
C GLU A 162 -14.28 -15.86 -9.51
N ASN A 163 -12.99 -15.96 -9.16
CA ASN A 163 -11.91 -15.17 -9.76
C ASN A 163 -11.01 -15.99 -10.70
N LYS A 164 -11.37 -17.26 -10.97
CA LYS A 164 -10.62 -18.09 -11.91
C LYS A 164 -10.58 -17.43 -13.30
N GLY A 165 -9.36 -17.25 -13.83
CA GLY A 165 -9.13 -16.66 -15.15
C GLY A 165 -9.24 -15.13 -15.21
N LYS A 166 -9.45 -14.45 -14.07
CA LYS A 166 -9.50 -12.99 -14.00
C LYS A 166 -8.12 -12.36 -13.90
N THR A 167 -8.00 -11.14 -14.40
CA THR A 167 -6.79 -10.32 -14.28
C THR A 167 -6.82 -9.52 -12.97
N ILE A 168 -5.85 -9.78 -12.09
CA ILE A 168 -5.65 -9.05 -10.84
C ILE A 168 -4.38 -8.20 -10.93
N VAL A 169 -4.51 -6.89 -10.74
CA VAL A 169 -3.37 -5.96 -10.63
C VAL A 169 -3.23 -5.52 -9.18
N CYS A 170 -2.01 -5.59 -8.65
CA CYS A 170 -1.68 -5.09 -7.33
C CYS A 170 -0.46 -4.16 -7.38
N ILE A 171 -0.40 -3.18 -6.48
CA ILE A 171 0.67 -2.18 -6.46
C ILE A 171 1.83 -2.63 -5.56
N ILE A 172 3.05 -2.51 -6.06
CA ILE A 172 4.31 -2.63 -5.29
C ILE A 172 4.81 -1.19 -5.04
N PRO A 173 4.48 -0.54 -3.89
CA PRO A 173 4.64 0.92 -3.78
C PRO A 173 6.08 1.40 -3.57
N SER A 174 6.99 0.50 -3.20
CA SER A 174 8.35 0.89 -2.81
C SER A 174 9.36 -0.26 -2.91
N PHE A 175 10.62 0.13 -3.13
CA PHE A 175 11.77 -0.76 -3.20
C PHE A 175 12.25 -1.20 -1.82
N GLY A 176 12.62 -2.48 -1.70
CA GLY A 176 12.90 -3.14 -0.41
C GLY A 176 14.16 -2.65 0.30
N GLU A 177 15.18 -2.16 -0.42
CA GLU A 177 16.43 -1.68 0.18
C GLU A 177 16.24 -0.59 1.24
N ARG A 178 15.22 0.26 1.08
CA ARG A 178 14.86 1.30 2.06
C ARG A 178 14.51 0.73 3.45
N TYR A 179 14.19 -0.56 3.51
CA TYR A 179 13.68 -1.24 4.69
C TYR A 179 14.72 -2.14 5.38
N LEU A 180 16.01 -2.08 4.97
CA LEU A 180 17.08 -2.88 5.57
C LEU A 180 17.13 -2.77 7.10
N SER A 181 16.89 -1.59 7.67
CA SER A 181 16.92 -1.38 9.13
C SER A 181 15.58 -1.68 9.83
N THR A 182 14.63 -2.33 9.16
CA THR A 182 13.31 -2.65 9.72
C THR A 182 13.17 -4.14 10.00
N ILE A 183 12.04 -4.51 10.60
CA ILE A 183 11.68 -5.91 10.86
C ILE A 183 11.69 -6.79 9.60
N LEU A 184 11.53 -6.20 8.40
CA LEU A 184 11.54 -6.94 7.15
C LEU A 184 12.84 -7.74 6.95
N TYR A 185 13.99 -7.23 7.37
CA TYR A 185 15.29 -7.88 7.19
C TYR A 185 16.05 -8.14 8.49
N ALA A 186 15.41 -7.96 9.65
CA ALA A 186 16.06 -8.12 10.95
C ALA A 186 16.73 -9.49 11.14
N ASN A 187 16.07 -10.58 10.70
CA ASN A 187 16.64 -11.93 10.79
C ASN A 187 17.90 -12.11 9.93
N LEU A 188 17.97 -11.47 8.76
CA LEU A 188 19.13 -11.54 7.88
C LEU A 188 20.30 -10.71 8.41
N TRP A 189 20.01 -9.60 9.09
CA TRP A 189 21.04 -8.81 9.77
C TRP A 189 21.66 -9.58 10.93
N GLU A 190 20.83 -10.27 11.73
CA GLU A 190 21.31 -11.13 12.82
C GLU A 190 22.20 -12.27 12.28
N GLU A 191 21.77 -12.92 11.19
CA GLU A 191 22.54 -13.95 10.52
C GLU A 191 23.87 -13.40 9.97
N ALA A 192 23.82 -12.31 9.20
CA ALA A 192 25.01 -11.70 8.59
C ALA A 192 26.02 -11.22 9.64
N ALA A 193 25.55 -10.66 10.75
CA ALA A 193 26.42 -10.20 11.84
C ALA A 193 27.13 -11.36 12.58
N ALA A 194 26.58 -12.58 12.49
CA ALA A 194 27.18 -13.77 13.08
C ALA A 194 28.16 -14.50 12.14
N GLN A 195 28.25 -14.11 10.86
CA GLN A 195 29.15 -14.75 9.90
C GLN A 195 30.63 -14.45 10.21
N THR A 196 31.48 -15.48 10.14
CA THR A 196 32.93 -15.36 10.30
C THR A 196 33.62 -15.62 8.97
N ALA A 197 34.75 -14.95 8.73
CA ALA A 197 35.57 -15.25 7.55
C ALA A 197 36.03 -16.71 7.58
N GLU A 198 35.82 -17.43 6.48
CA GLU A 198 36.43 -18.74 6.29
C GLU A 198 37.91 -18.56 5.93
N PRO A 199 38.81 -19.40 6.47
CA PRO A 199 40.20 -19.39 6.06
C PRO A 199 40.32 -19.72 4.56
N LEU A 200 41.21 -19.03 3.87
CA LEU A 200 41.58 -19.35 2.50
C LEU A 200 42.61 -20.48 2.53
N ASP A 201 42.34 -21.58 1.82
CA ASP A 201 43.30 -22.66 1.56
C ASP A 201 44.46 -22.21 0.65
#